data_AF-A0A356WXF9-F1
#
_entry.id   AF-A0A356WXF9-F1
#
_cell.length_a   1.000
_cell.length_b   1.000
_cell.length_c   1.000
_cell.angle_alpha   90.00
_cell.angle_beta   90.00
_cell.angle_gamma   90.00
#
_symmetry.space_group_name_H-M   'P 1'
#
loop_
_entity.id
_entity.type
_entity.pdbx_description
1 polymer ?
#
loop_
_entity_poly.entity_id
_entity_poly.type
_entity_poly.pdbx_seq_one_letter_code
_entity_poly.pdbx_strand_id
1 'polypeptide(L)'
;MKPQATAFSLLSFLLIFASACSFNSEQVTEADYQRAERFLSSHTNDLVYGSISGENWTEDDRLIYRHSVKDGTEFMVADPESGTAEQAFDHEQLAATLSDIIDEDAEPLDLPFRSFSFSEDGNSITFSLNGTEYTCELANYTCAENGDAAGRNWNESVSPDGTKAVFIRDHNLYMRNLETGNVTQLTSDGREDFGYATNNAGWTKRDAPVVLWSPD
;
A
#
# COMPACT_ATOMS: atom_id res chain seq x y z
N MET A 1 10.45 -85.08 -50.22
CA MET A 1 9.77 -85.22 -48.91
C MET A 1 9.59 -83.82 -48.33
N LYS A 2 8.36 -83.42 -47.96
CA LYS A 2 8.07 -82.27 -47.04
C LYS A 2 8.49 -82.68 -45.60
N PRO A 3 8.74 -81.79 -44.60
CA PRO A 3 7.88 -80.62 -44.29
C PRO A 3 8.55 -79.36 -43.64
N GLN A 4 7.72 -78.30 -43.51
CA GLN A 4 7.46 -77.33 -42.40
C GLN A 4 8.59 -76.94 -41.41
N ALA A 5 8.59 -75.80 -40.70
CA ALA A 5 7.91 -74.51 -40.61
C ALA A 5 8.56 -73.84 -39.37
N THR A 6 8.70 -72.52 -39.32
CA THR A 6 8.54 -71.69 -38.10
C THR A 6 8.97 -70.26 -38.44
N ALA A 7 7.98 -69.51 -38.89
CA ALA A 7 7.99 -68.06 -38.88
C ALA A 7 7.59 -67.57 -37.48
N PHE A 8 7.92 -66.31 -37.19
CA PHE A 8 7.40 -65.50 -36.08
C PHE A 8 7.78 -65.93 -34.66
N SER A 9 8.95 -65.52 -34.19
CA SER A 9 9.12 -65.10 -32.79
C SER A 9 10.44 -64.36 -32.65
N LEU A 10 10.40 -63.03 -32.69
CA LEU A 10 11.45 -62.12 -32.17
C LEU A 10 11.16 -60.63 -32.43
N LEU A 11 10.04 -60.29 -33.07
CA LEU A 11 9.60 -58.89 -33.29
C LEU A 11 8.38 -58.48 -32.45
N SER A 12 8.13 -59.15 -31.31
CA SER A 12 7.00 -58.83 -30.42
C SER A 12 7.39 -58.32 -29.04
N PHE A 13 8.69 -58.18 -28.73
CA PHE A 13 9.14 -57.69 -27.42
C PHE A 13 9.63 -56.23 -27.40
N LEU A 14 9.78 -55.58 -28.57
CA LEU A 14 10.23 -54.18 -28.66
C LEU A 14 9.10 -53.14 -28.76
N LEU A 15 7.83 -53.58 -28.84
CA LEU A 15 6.66 -52.71 -29.04
C LEU A 15 5.89 -52.40 -27.74
N ILE A 16 6.28 -52.99 -26.61
CA ILE A 16 5.55 -52.83 -25.33
C ILE A 16 6.12 -51.67 -24.47
N PHE A 17 7.30 -51.13 -24.80
CA PHE A 17 7.92 -50.05 -24.01
C PHE A 17 7.57 -48.61 -24.45
N ALA A 18 6.84 -48.41 -25.55
CA ALA A 18 6.48 -47.07 -26.04
C ALA A 18 5.12 -46.55 -25.50
N SER A 19 4.44 -47.30 -24.63
CA SER A 19 3.11 -46.93 -24.13
C SER A 19 3.13 -46.17 -22.80
N ALA A 20 4.30 -45.76 -22.31
CA ALA A 20 4.43 -45.00 -21.07
C ALA A 20 4.67 -43.51 -21.38
N CYS A 21 3.63 -42.71 -21.18
CA CYS A 21 3.52 -41.26 -21.27
C CYS A 21 2.82 -40.72 -22.52
N SER A 22 1.51 -40.99 -22.63
CA SER A 22 0.62 -39.99 -23.20
C SER A 22 0.47 -38.87 -22.17
N PHE A 23 1.22 -37.78 -22.33
CA PHE A 23 0.92 -36.53 -21.64
C PHE A 23 -0.37 -35.97 -22.22
N ASN A 24 -1.50 -36.39 -21.67
CA ASN A 24 -2.78 -35.81 -22.02
C ASN A 24 -2.86 -34.46 -21.29
N SER A 25 -2.44 -33.37 -21.95
CA SER A 25 -2.70 -32.04 -21.39
C SER A 25 -4.21 -31.82 -21.50
N GLU A 26 -4.92 -31.75 -20.37
CA GLU A 26 -6.29 -31.25 -20.39
C GLU A 26 -6.30 -29.90 -21.12
N GLN A 27 -7.12 -29.80 -22.16
CA GLN A 27 -7.24 -28.57 -22.92
C GLN A 27 -7.99 -27.56 -22.05
N VAL A 28 -7.28 -26.51 -21.61
CA VAL A 28 -7.88 -25.44 -20.80
C VAL A 28 -8.99 -24.78 -21.61
N THR A 29 -10.19 -24.76 -21.05
CA THR A 29 -11.40 -24.20 -21.66
C THR A 29 -11.64 -22.77 -21.20
N GLU A 30 -12.52 -22.03 -21.89
CA GLU A 30 -12.98 -20.72 -21.41
C GLU A 30 -13.62 -20.79 -20.02
N ALA A 31 -14.35 -21.87 -19.72
CA ALA A 31 -14.95 -22.08 -18.41
C ALA A 31 -13.89 -22.25 -17.30
N ASP A 32 -12.70 -22.76 -17.64
CA ASP A 32 -11.58 -22.84 -16.71
C ASP A 32 -11.00 -21.46 -16.42
N TYR A 33 -10.91 -20.58 -17.43
CA TYR A 33 -10.50 -19.19 -17.24
C TYR A 33 -11.52 -18.40 -16.42
N GLN A 34 -12.82 -18.51 -16.71
CA GLN A 34 -13.88 -17.85 -15.92
C GLN A 34 -13.92 -18.34 -14.47
N ARG A 35 -13.61 -19.63 -14.25
CA ARG A 35 -13.46 -20.15 -12.89
C ARG A 35 -12.21 -19.58 -12.21
N ALA A 36 -11.07 -19.51 -12.89
CA ALA A 36 -9.85 -18.93 -12.37
C ALA A 36 -9.98 -17.42 -12.07
N GLU A 37 -10.70 -16.69 -12.92
CA GLU A 37 -11.01 -15.27 -12.75
C GLU A 37 -11.72 -15.01 -11.41
N ARG A 38 -12.68 -15.86 -11.03
CA ARG A 38 -13.38 -15.76 -9.73
C ARG A 38 -12.46 -15.95 -8.51
N PHE A 39 -11.26 -16.50 -8.69
CA PHE A 39 -10.25 -16.62 -7.64
C PHE A 39 -9.21 -15.49 -7.66
N LEU A 40 -9.38 -14.48 -8.53
CA LEU A 40 -8.58 -13.27 -8.47
C LEU A 40 -8.92 -12.47 -7.21
N SER A 41 -7.93 -11.73 -6.71
CA SER A 41 -8.04 -10.92 -5.49
C SER A 41 -9.25 -9.98 -5.50
N SER A 42 -9.61 -9.42 -6.66
CA SER A 42 -10.80 -8.57 -6.82
C SER A 42 -12.12 -9.24 -6.44
N HIS A 43 -12.20 -10.58 -6.46
CA HIS A 43 -13.38 -11.34 -6.10
C HIS A 43 -13.27 -12.04 -4.74
N THR A 44 -12.06 -12.20 -4.23
CA THR A 44 -11.81 -12.96 -3.00
C THR A 44 -11.39 -12.11 -1.82
N ASN A 45 -10.91 -10.89 -2.03
CA ASN A 45 -10.42 -10.02 -0.95
C ASN A 45 -11.50 -9.77 0.10
N ASP A 46 -12.74 -9.51 -0.32
CA ASP A 46 -13.87 -9.25 0.57
C ASP A 46 -14.29 -10.50 1.38
N LEU A 47 -13.77 -11.67 1.03
CA LEU A 47 -13.98 -12.92 1.78
C LEU A 47 -12.93 -13.13 2.89
N VAL A 48 -11.89 -12.29 2.96
CA VAL A 48 -10.79 -12.39 3.92
C VAL A 48 -10.92 -11.30 4.98
N TYR A 49 -11.31 -11.72 6.17
CA TYR A 49 -11.39 -10.89 7.38
C TYR A 49 -10.44 -11.40 8.47
N GLY A 50 -10.22 -10.59 9.50
CA GLY A 50 -9.24 -10.84 10.57
C GLY A 50 -7.80 -10.49 10.17
N SER A 51 -7.61 -9.82 9.02
CA SER A 51 -6.30 -9.35 8.59
C SER A 51 -5.97 -8.00 9.20
N ILE A 52 -4.67 -7.79 9.43
CA ILE A 52 -4.10 -6.52 9.88
C ILE A 52 -3.40 -5.87 8.68
N SER A 53 -3.49 -4.54 8.57
CA SER A 53 -2.80 -3.75 7.55
C SER A 53 -2.60 -2.31 8.02
N GLY A 54 -1.80 -1.52 7.29
CA GLY A 54 -1.66 -0.08 7.55
C GLY A 54 -0.97 0.22 8.89
N GLU A 55 -0.01 -0.62 9.23
CA GLU A 55 0.73 -0.61 10.48
C GLU A 55 1.55 0.67 10.61
N ASN A 56 1.36 1.39 11.72
CA ASN A 56 2.12 2.59 12.06
C ASN A 56 2.46 2.61 13.55
N TRP A 57 3.75 2.76 13.87
CA TRP A 57 4.20 2.87 15.25
C TRP A 57 4.17 4.33 15.70
N THR A 58 3.67 4.55 16.90
CA THR A 58 3.72 5.82 17.62
C THR A 58 5.05 5.94 18.37
N GLU A 59 5.42 7.16 18.78
CA GLU A 59 6.66 7.38 19.54
C GLU A 59 6.63 6.74 20.94
N ASP A 60 5.44 6.50 21.49
CA ASP A 60 5.22 5.83 22.77
C ASP A 60 5.00 4.31 22.63
N ASP A 61 5.58 3.70 21.58
CA ASP A 61 5.61 2.25 21.33
C ASP A 61 4.22 1.58 21.22
N ARG A 62 3.16 2.34 20.88
CA ARG A 62 1.85 1.77 20.50
C ARG A 62 1.77 1.55 18.99
N LEU A 63 1.10 0.47 18.59
CA LEU A 63 0.87 0.13 17.19
C LEU A 63 -0.54 0.54 16.76
N ILE A 64 -0.63 1.47 15.81
CA ILE A 64 -1.87 1.78 15.09
C ILE A 64 -1.97 0.84 13.90
N TYR A 65 -3.16 0.27 13.67
CA TYR A 65 -3.41 -0.59 12.52
C TYR A 65 -4.88 -0.61 12.10
N ARG A 66 -5.10 -1.08 10.88
CA ARG A 66 -6.43 -1.40 10.34
C ARG A 66 -6.71 -2.88 10.50
N HIS A 67 -7.87 -3.21 11.05
CA HIS A 67 -8.34 -4.58 11.23
C HIS A 67 -9.54 -4.84 10.33
N SER A 68 -9.39 -5.76 9.38
CA SER A 68 -10.48 -6.17 8.50
C SER A 68 -11.51 -6.99 9.28
N VAL A 69 -12.76 -6.54 9.28
CA VAL A 69 -13.90 -7.24 9.84
C VAL A 69 -14.88 -7.57 8.72
N LYS A 70 -15.89 -8.39 9.01
CA LYS A 70 -16.84 -8.86 7.99
C LYS A 70 -17.54 -7.69 7.26
N ASP A 71 -17.85 -6.63 8.01
CA ASP A 71 -18.66 -5.52 7.54
C ASP A 71 -17.82 -4.29 7.14
N GLY A 72 -16.49 -4.41 7.10
CA GLY A 72 -15.60 -3.31 6.70
C GLY A 72 -14.24 -3.35 7.42
N THR A 73 -13.74 -2.21 7.85
CA THR A 73 -12.45 -2.09 8.54
C THR A 73 -12.56 -1.14 9.72
N GLU A 74 -12.07 -1.59 10.88
CA GLU A 74 -11.90 -0.74 12.05
C GLU A 74 -10.44 -0.31 12.22
N PHE A 75 -10.25 0.86 12.82
CA PHE A 75 -8.94 1.36 13.24
C PHE A 75 -8.70 1.00 14.69
N MET A 76 -7.56 0.37 14.94
CA MET A 76 -7.19 -0.17 16.24
C MET A 76 -5.88 0.45 16.71
N VAL A 77 -5.71 0.49 18.03
CA VAL A 77 -4.45 0.75 18.70
C VAL A 77 -4.13 -0.43 19.61
N ALA A 78 -2.93 -0.99 19.48
CA ALA A 78 -2.41 -2.02 20.36
C ALA A 78 -1.28 -1.45 21.21
N ASP A 79 -1.33 -1.76 22.51
CA ASP A 79 -0.25 -1.52 23.46
C ASP A 79 0.47 -2.85 23.74
N PRO A 80 1.70 -3.04 23.23
CA PRO A 80 2.48 -4.25 23.47
C PRO A 80 2.89 -4.45 24.93
N GLU A 81 3.03 -3.38 25.72
CA GLU A 81 3.43 -3.47 27.12
C GLU A 81 2.32 -4.10 27.97
N SER A 82 1.07 -3.65 27.76
CA SER A 82 -0.10 -4.24 28.43
C SER A 82 -0.65 -5.49 27.71
N GLY A 83 -0.29 -5.70 26.44
CA GLY A 83 -0.80 -6.79 25.60
C GLY A 83 -2.26 -6.62 25.22
N THR A 84 -2.75 -5.38 25.18
CA THR A 84 -4.15 -5.05 24.87
C THR A 84 -4.27 -4.39 23.50
N ALA A 85 -5.45 -4.49 22.90
CA ALA A 85 -5.81 -3.77 21.69
C ALA A 85 -7.26 -3.30 21.77
N GLU A 86 -7.50 -2.06 21.37
CA GLU A 86 -8.81 -1.42 21.39
C GLU A 86 -9.02 -0.56 20.15
N GLN A 87 -10.26 -0.14 19.91
CA GLN A 87 -10.56 0.80 18.83
C GLN A 87 -9.84 2.13 19.11
N ALA A 88 -9.22 2.69 18.07
CA ALA A 88 -8.42 3.90 18.21
C ALA A 88 -9.25 5.14 18.61
N PHE A 89 -10.56 5.12 18.32
CA PHE A 89 -11.55 6.15 18.61
C PHE A 89 -12.97 5.55 18.42
N ASP A 90 -14.00 6.32 18.72
CA ASP A 90 -15.40 5.94 18.43
C ASP A 90 -15.68 6.15 16.94
N HIS A 91 -15.76 5.04 16.20
CA HIS A 91 -16.02 5.05 14.76
C HIS A 91 -17.38 5.63 14.39
N GLU A 92 -18.41 5.45 15.24
CA GLU A 92 -19.75 5.97 14.96
C GLU A 92 -19.78 7.50 15.06
N GLN A 93 -19.20 8.05 16.12
CA GLN A 93 -19.15 9.51 16.30
C GLN A 93 -18.27 10.19 15.26
N LEU A 94 -17.13 9.58 14.91
CA LEU A 94 -16.26 10.15 13.87
C LEU A 94 -16.91 10.07 12.49
N ALA A 95 -17.55 8.94 12.14
CA ALA A 95 -18.27 8.80 10.87
C ALA A 95 -19.37 9.86 10.73
N ALA A 96 -20.21 10.03 11.78
CA ALA A 96 -21.27 11.04 11.76
C ALA A 96 -20.73 12.46 11.55
N THR A 97 -19.64 12.81 12.25
CA THR A 97 -18.97 14.11 12.11
C THR A 97 -18.42 14.30 10.70
N LEU A 98 -17.80 13.27 10.14
CA LEU A 98 -17.22 13.32 8.80
C LEU A 98 -18.28 13.46 7.71
N SER A 99 -19.40 12.76 7.84
CA SER A 99 -20.50 12.87 6.88
C SER A 99 -20.99 14.31 6.73
N ASP A 100 -21.09 15.03 7.85
CA ASP A 100 -21.47 16.45 7.86
C ASP A 100 -20.42 17.36 7.19
N ILE A 101 -19.14 17.00 7.24
CA ILE A 101 -18.03 17.78 6.68
C ILE A 101 -17.88 17.58 5.17
N ILE A 102 -17.98 16.33 4.72
CA ILE A 102 -17.73 15.97 3.32
C ILE A 102 -18.99 16.02 2.45
N ASP A 103 -20.19 16.21 3.04
CA ASP A 103 -21.49 16.16 2.36
C ASP A 103 -21.72 14.82 1.62
N GLU A 104 -21.20 13.73 2.19
CA GLU A 104 -21.34 12.34 1.72
C GLU A 104 -21.49 11.40 2.93
N ASP A 105 -22.10 10.22 2.73
CA ASP A 105 -22.27 9.25 3.82
C ASP A 105 -20.94 8.55 4.13
N ALA A 106 -20.31 8.89 5.26
CA ALA A 106 -19.23 8.10 5.86
C ALA A 106 -19.82 7.01 6.76
N GLU A 107 -19.34 5.77 6.61
CA GLU A 107 -19.74 4.65 7.47
C GLU A 107 -18.67 4.37 8.55
N PRO A 108 -19.06 3.91 9.75
CA PRO A 108 -18.11 3.63 10.84
C PRO A 108 -16.98 2.67 10.46
N LEU A 109 -17.29 1.69 9.61
CA LEU A 109 -16.34 0.67 9.14
C LEU A 109 -15.82 0.94 7.71
N ASP A 110 -16.15 2.09 7.12
CA ASP A 110 -15.63 2.53 5.81
C ASP A 110 -15.30 4.02 5.84
N LEU A 111 -14.54 4.43 6.85
CA LEU A 111 -14.12 5.82 6.99
C LEU A 111 -13.28 6.26 5.76
N PRO A 112 -13.45 7.50 5.28
CA PRO A 112 -12.88 7.98 4.00
C PRO A 112 -11.38 8.29 4.04
N PHE A 113 -10.63 7.73 4.99
CA PHE A 113 -9.18 7.83 5.10
C PHE A 113 -8.57 6.46 5.43
N ARG A 114 -7.28 6.30 5.14
CA ARG A 114 -6.56 5.02 5.35
C ARG A 114 -5.54 5.04 6.47
N SER A 115 -5.20 6.21 6.96
CA SER A 115 -4.17 6.41 7.97
C SER A 115 -4.44 7.71 8.73
N PHE A 116 -4.03 7.74 9.99
CA PHE A 116 -4.08 8.92 10.84
C PHE A 116 -2.88 8.91 11.79
N SER A 117 -2.64 10.04 12.46
CA SER A 117 -1.70 10.16 13.57
C SER A 117 -2.39 10.77 14.78
N PHE A 118 -2.04 10.33 15.98
CA PHE A 118 -2.44 11.03 17.21
C PHE A 118 -1.62 12.31 17.42
N SER A 119 -2.20 13.28 18.12
CA SER A 119 -1.42 14.35 18.76
C SER A 119 -0.55 13.78 19.89
N GLU A 120 0.48 14.53 20.31
CA GLU A 120 1.37 14.13 21.42
C GLU A 120 0.61 13.81 22.72
N ASP A 121 -0.49 14.50 22.98
CA ASP A 121 -1.35 14.29 24.15
C ASP A 121 -2.43 13.21 23.95
N GLY A 122 -2.52 12.63 22.75
CA GLY A 122 -3.50 11.60 22.38
C GLY A 122 -4.95 12.09 22.30
N ASN A 123 -5.21 13.39 22.44
CA ASN A 123 -6.57 13.93 22.51
C ASN A 123 -7.18 14.20 21.14
N SER A 124 -6.37 14.26 20.08
CA SER A 124 -6.83 14.48 18.73
C SER A 124 -6.16 13.54 17.73
N ILE A 125 -6.80 13.38 16.58
CA ILE A 125 -6.25 12.67 15.43
C ILE A 125 -6.11 13.62 14.24
N THR A 126 -5.09 13.40 13.43
CA THR A 126 -4.89 14.10 12.17
C THR A 126 -4.87 13.11 11.01
N PHE A 127 -5.62 13.39 9.96
CA PHE A 127 -5.70 12.55 8.76
C PHE A 127 -5.94 13.43 7.53
N SER A 128 -5.77 12.83 6.34
CA SER A 128 -6.02 13.52 5.08
C SER A 128 -7.21 12.93 4.34
N LEU A 129 -8.10 13.82 3.87
CA LEU A 129 -9.21 13.53 2.97
C LEU A 129 -9.03 14.34 1.69
N ASN A 130 -8.98 13.65 0.54
CA ASN A 130 -8.87 14.29 -0.78
C ASN A 130 -7.73 15.33 -0.93
N GLY A 131 -6.64 15.18 -0.15
CA GLY A 131 -5.48 16.09 -0.18
C GLY A 131 -5.55 17.25 0.82
N THR A 132 -6.67 17.40 1.53
CA THR A 132 -6.87 18.34 2.63
C THR A 132 -6.58 17.64 3.96
N GLU A 133 -5.97 18.34 4.91
CA GLU A 133 -5.66 17.80 6.24
C GLU A 133 -6.69 18.27 7.25
N TYR A 134 -7.15 17.33 8.08
CA TYR A 134 -8.13 17.57 9.13
C TYR A 134 -7.57 17.12 10.46
N THR A 135 -7.82 17.92 11.51
CA THR A 135 -7.62 17.49 12.90
C THR A 135 -8.97 17.38 13.59
N CYS A 136 -9.21 16.24 14.24
CA CYS A 136 -10.41 15.98 15.01
C CYS A 136 -10.08 15.75 16.49
N GLU A 137 -10.70 16.53 17.36
CA GLU A 137 -10.66 16.34 18.81
C GLU A 137 -11.52 15.12 19.20
N LEU A 138 -10.97 14.15 19.91
CA LEU A 138 -11.67 12.90 20.26
C LEU A 138 -12.64 13.04 21.44
N ALA A 139 -12.50 14.10 22.24
CA ALA A 139 -13.36 14.32 23.40
C ALA A 139 -14.80 14.72 23.02
N ASN A 140 -14.96 15.39 21.89
CA ASN A 140 -16.25 15.92 21.42
C ASN A 140 -16.46 15.75 19.91
N TYR A 141 -15.56 15.04 19.23
CA TYR A 141 -15.57 14.82 17.78
C TYR A 141 -15.75 16.11 16.99
N THR A 142 -15.07 17.18 17.40
CA THR A 142 -15.02 18.41 16.61
C THR A 142 -13.82 18.35 15.69
N CYS A 143 -14.07 18.45 14.38
CA CYS A 143 -13.03 18.48 13.37
C CYS A 143 -12.84 19.89 12.81
N ALA A 144 -11.59 20.25 12.57
CA ALA A 144 -11.21 21.47 11.88
C ALA A 144 -10.38 21.11 10.64
N GLU A 145 -10.66 21.81 9.55
CA GLU A 145 -9.77 21.83 8.39
C GLU A 145 -8.52 22.64 8.76
N ASN A 146 -7.34 22.05 8.65
CA ASN A 146 -6.08 22.76 8.88
C ASN A 146 -5.55 23.47 7.62
N GLY A 147 -6.37 23.46 6.55
CA GLY A 147 -6.05 23.85 5.19
C GLY A 147 -5.75 22.64 4.30
N ASP A 148 -5.46 22.90 3.01
CA ASP A 148 -4.79 21.91 2.17
C ASP A 148 -3.61 21.32 2.96
N ALA A 149 -3.23 20.06 2.72
CA ALA A 149 -1.93 19.55 3.14
C ALA A 149 -0.83 20.33 2.37
N ALA A 150 -0.71 21.63 2.64
CA ALA A 150 0.07 22.62 1.94
C ALA A 150 1.52 22.39 2.31
N GLY A 151 2.11 21.38 1.68
CA GLY A 151 3.48 20.99 1.94
C GLY A 151 3.91 19.70 1.28
N ARG A 152 3.02 18.70 1.09
CA ARG A 152 3.38 17.47 0.38
C ARG A 152 3.30 17.67 -1.13
N ASN A 153 4.25 18.45 -1.65
CA ASN A 153 4.64 18.31 -3.04
C ASN A 153 5.29 16.92 -3.18
N TRP A 154 4.58 15.99 -3.81
CA TRP A 154 5.03 14.60 -4.04
C TRP A 154 6.35 14.50 -4.82
N ASN A 155 6.82 15.62 -5.38
CA ASN A 155 8.11 15.75 -6.06
C ASN A 155 9.22 16.30 -5.15
N GLU A 156 8.99 16.36 -3.83
CA GLU A 156 9.96 16.79 -2.82
C GLU A 156 10.04 15.76 -1.68
N SER A 157 11.20 15.65 -1.05
CA SER A 157 11.45 14.85 0.15
C SER A 157 11.60 15.78 1.34
N VAL A 158 10.69 15.70 2.31
CA VAL A 158 10.69 16.52 3.54
C VAL A 158 11.61 15.91 4.59
N SER A 159 12.35 16.74 5.32
CA SER A 159 13.21 16.32 6.42
C SER A 159 12.41 15.78 7.62
N PRO A 160 12.99 14.93 8.48
CA PRO A 160 12.29 14.35 9.63
C PRO A 160 11.71 15.41 10.58
N ASP A 161 12.43 16.51 10.76
CA ASP A 161 12.00 17.66 11.58
C ASP A 161 10.92 18.54 10.92
N GLY A 162 10.51 18.24 9.68
CA GLY A 162 9.50 19.00 8.95
C GLY A 162 9.91 20.42 8.52
N THR A 163 11.17 20.83 8.71
CA THR A 163 11.60 22.22 8.45
C THR A 163 12.18 22.45 7.06
N LYS A 164 12.55 21.39 6.33
CA LYS A 164 13.22 21.46 5.03
C LYS A 164 12.58 20.49 4.03
N ALA A 165 12.63 20.83 2.75
CA ALA A 165 12.26 19.94 1.66
C ALA A 165 13.33 19.96 0.56
N VAL A 166 13.76 18.80 0.08
CA VAL A 166 14.69 18.65 -1.04
C VAL A 166 13.94 18.23 -2.30
N PHE A 167 14.27 18.83 -3.44
CA PHE A 167 13.58 18.58 -4.71
C PHE A 167 14.54 18.71 -5.90
N ILE A 168 14.11 18.19 -7.05
CA ILE A 168 14.87 18.27 -8.31
C ILE A 168 14.32 19.42 -9.16
N ARG A 169 15.22 20.25 -9.68
CA ARG A 169 14.92 21.27 -10.70
C ARG A 169 16.10 21.35 -11.65
N ASP A 170 15.86 21.38 -12.96
CA ASP A 170 16.91 21.44 -13.98
C ASP A 170 18.04 20.42 -13.72
N HIS A 171 17.66 19.17 -13.42
CA HIS A 171 18.54 18.03 -13.11
C HIS A 171 19.45 18.19 -11.88
N ASN A 172 19.22 19.23 -11.07
CA ASN A 172 19.99 19.55 -9.87
C ASN A 172 19.13 19.47 -8.61
N LEU A 173 19.78 19.24 -7.48
CA LEU A 173 19.15 19.24 -6.16
C LEU A 173 19.04 20.65 -5.60
N TYR A 174 17.88 20.94 -5.04
CA TYR A 174 17.57 22.18 -4.32
C TYR A 174 16.96 21.82 -2.97
N MET A 175 17.15 22.70 -1.99
CA MET A 175 16.57 22.58 -0.66
C MET A 175 15.78 23.85 -0.35
N ARG A 176 14.52 23.70 0.05
CA ARG A 176 13.65 24.77 0.51
C ARG A 176 13.51 24.71 2.02
N ASN A 177 13.68 25.85 2.69
CA ASN A 177 13.25 26.00 4.08
C ASN A 177 11.73 26.22 4.08
N LEU A 178 11.00 25.36 4.78
CA LEU A 178 9.53 25.32 4.75
C LEU A 178 8.89 26.44 5.58
N GLU A 179 9.61 27.00 6.55
CA GLU A 179 9.14 28.13 7.37
C GLU A 179 9.21 29.47 6.61
N THR A 180 10.30 29.69 5.88
CA THR A 180 10.62 30.98 5.23
C THR A 180 10.40 30.97 3.73
N GLY A 181 10.28 29.79 3.11
CA GLY A 181 10.19 29.62 1.66
C GLY A 181 11.52 29.80 0.91
N ASN A 182 12.63 30.09 1.60
CA ASN A 182 13.93 30.31 0.97
C ASN A 182 14.47 29.03 0.31
N VAL A 183 15.06 29.16 -0.88
CA VAL A 183 15.58 28.04 -1.67
C VAL A 183 17.10 28.15 -1.83
N THR A 184 17.81 27.07 -1.52
CA THR A 184 19.26 26.92 -1.69
C THR A 184 19.52 25.81 -2.71
N GLN A 185 20.37 26.09 -3.71
CA GLN A 185 20.82 25.07 -4.66
C GLN A 185 21.96 24.23 -4.06
N LEU A 186 21.85 22.90 -4.13
CA LEU A 186 22.83 21.96 -3.56
C LEU A 186 23.82 21.42 -4.60
N THR A 187 23.39 21.26 -5.86
CA THR A 187 24.23 20.80 -6.97
C THR A 187 24.07 21.73 -8.18
N SER A 188 25.06 21.79 -9.08
CA SER A 188 25.04 22.78 -10.18
C SER A 188 25.40 22.26 -11.57
N ASP A 189 25.91 21.04 -11.68
CA ASP A 189 26.41 20.43 -12.91
C ASP A 189 25.51 19.31 -13.45
N GLY A 190 24.34 19.10 -12.83
CA GLY A 190 23.34 18.16 -13.32
C GLY A 190 22.83 18.53 -14.71
N ARG A 191 22.60 17.52 -15.55
CA ARG A 191 22.07 17.65 -16.91
C ARG A 191 21.18 16.46 -17.27
N GLU A 192 20.49 16.54 -18.40
CA GLU A 192 19.68 15.43 -18.93
C GLU A 192 20.50 14.13 -18.96
N ASP A 193 19.88 13.02 -18.53
CA ASP A 193 20.47 11.68 -18.32
C ASP A 193 21.59 11.57 -17.27
N PHE A 194 22.08 12.69 -16.74
CA PHE A 194 23.13 12.77 -15.70
C PHE A 194 22.67 13.68 -14.56
N GLY A 195 21.40 13.54 -14.16
CA GLY A 195 20.81 14.29 -13.07
C GLY A 195 21.11 13.70 -11.69
N TYR A 196 21.00 14.53 -10.66
CA TYR A 196 21.15 14.09 -9.28
C TYR A 196 19.86 13.49 -8.74
N ALA A 197 19.99 12.37 -8.01
CA ALA A 197 18.90 11.70 -7.28
C ALA A 197 17.66 11.38 -8.13
N THR A 198 17.78 11.25 -9.45
CA THR A 198 16.64 10.97 -10.33
C THR A 198 16.20 9.52 -10.18
N ASN A 199 14.88 9.28 -10.08
CA ASN A 199 14.33 7.93 -10.13
C ASN A 199 14.19 7.46 -11.59
N ASN A 200 15.25 6.87 -12.14
CA ASN A 200 15.30 6.38 -13.53
C ASN A 200 15.11 4.86 -13.67
N ALA A 201 14.67 4.17 -12.61
CA ALA A 201 14.39 2.74 -12.66
C ALA A 201 13.17 2.47 -13.57
N GLY A 202 13.35 1.64 -14.60
CA GLY A 202 12.48 1.55 -15.80
C GLY A 202 10.99 1.20 -15.62
N TRP A 203 10.49 1.02 -14.39
CA TRP A 203 9.10 0.67 -14.11
C TRP A 203 8.35 1.72 -13.27
N THR A 204 9.05 2.69 -12.67
CA THR A 204 8.46 3.77 -11.88
C THR A 204 9.19 5.07 -12.17
N LYS A 205 8.48 6.06 -12.74
CA LYS A 205 9.00 7.41 -12.91
C LYS A 205 8.28 8.34 -11.93
N ARG A 206 9.04 8.99 -11.06
CA ARG A 206 8.57 10.10 -10.22
C ARG A 206 9.61 11.20 -10.27
N ASP A 207 9.17 12.45 -10.22
CA ASP A 207 10.05 13.61 -10.20
C ASP A 207 10.63 13.88 -8.80
N ALA A 208 10.23 13.09 -7.80
CA ALA A 208 10.77 13.10 -6.45
C ALA A 208 12.23 12.64 -6.40
N PRO A 209 13.10 13.33 -5.63
CA PRO A 209 14.48 12.89 -5.44
C PRO A 209 14.57 11.58 -4.64
N VAL A 210 15.47 10.70 -5.06
CA VAL A 210 15.90 9.52 -4.30
C VAL A 210 17.02 9.94 -3.33
N VAL A 211 16.63 10.33 -2.13
CA VAL A 211 17.52 10.82 -1.06
C VAL A 211 17.16 10.20 0.29
N LEU A 212 18.10 10.24 1.23
CA LEU A 212 17.89 9.86 2.63
C LEU A 212 18.33 11.02 3.51
N TRP A 213 17.50 11.37 4.49
CA TRP A 213 17.84 12.37 5.51
C TRP A 213 18.59 11.72 6.66
N SER A 214 19.48 12.49 7.30
CA SER A 214 19.92 12.15 8.66
C SER A 214 18.72 12.20 9.61
N PRO A 215 18.73 11.42 10.71
CA PRO A 215 17.70 11.49 11.73
C PRO A 215 17.65 12.85 12.46
N ASP A 216 18.76 13.60 12.44
CA ASP A 216 18.96 14.92 13.04
C ASP A 216 19.09 16.05 12.00
#